data_AF-A0AAE1FCQ0-F1
#
_entry.id   AF-A0AAE1FCQ0-F1
#
_cell.length_a   1.000
_cell.length_b   1.000
_cell.length_c   1.000
_cell.angle_alpha   90.00
_cell.angle_beta   90.00
_cell.angle_gamma   90.00
#
_symmetry.space_group_name_H-M   'P 1'
#
loop_
_entity.id
_entity.type
_entity.pdbx_description
1 polymer ?
#
loop_
_entity_poly.entity_id
_entity_poly.type
_entity_poly.pdbx_seq_one_letter_code
_entity_poly.pdbx_strand_id
1 'polypeptide(L)'
;MDIEAIKVLLEAQDRAFKSAMDIVIEQLTARIQAAEKRTEDVVKSLEFTQAEMSDLLNEVKVLRQSDSENQGTINVLKLQIEELTRRSNYQEDYNRRSNLRFTGIQEHHGETWEETAVTVTKLIEEKLQLPAVKLERAHRTGPVIPTRHRVIVARFERFGEREAVLRNSRKLKVGGVTVDGTSAGVGGGVTAPSGAGGPAASPAGAGGPGASPVGAGGPAASPAGAGGPADPAASPAGVEAAARTSAGTGKGYAVAVSGGRPEGGPFVDPTPVEASLQQSQRSKRSQRKK
;
A
#
# COMPACT_ATOMS: atom_id res chain seq x y z
N MET A 1 92.76 45.72 -3.02
CA MET A 1 91.69 45.22 -3.91
C MET A 1 91.32 46.33 -4.85
N ASP A 2 91.19 46.03 -6.14
CA ASP A 2 90.92 47.02 -7.19
C ASP A 2 89.44 47.40 -7.18
N ILE A 3 89.11 48.70 -7.06
CA ILE A 3 87.72 49.20 -6.91
C ILE A 3 86.88 48.84 -8.13
N GLU A 4 87.51 48.77 -9.31
CA GLU A 4 86.85 48.45 -10.57
C GLU A 4 86.35 47.00 -10.60
N ALA A 5 87.11 46.07 -10.04
CA ALA A 5 86.72 44.66 -9.93
C ALA A 5 85.49 44.46 -9.03
N ILE A 6 85.38 45.24 -7.95
CA ILE A 6 84.22 45.21 -7.03
C ILE A 6 82.96 45.71 -7.73
N LYS A 7 83.05 46.79 -8.52
CA LYS A 7 81.90 47.32 -9.29
C LYS A 7 81.39 46.31 -10.31
N VAL A 8 82.29 45.70 -11.09
CA VAL A 8 81.91 44.69 -12.09
C VAL A 8 81.23 43.49 -11.43
N LEU A 9 81.73 43.05 -10.27
CA LEU A 9 81.12 41.96 -9.51
C LEU A 9 79.73 42.34 -8.99
N LEU A 10 79.55 43.56 -8.49
CA LEU A 10 78.27 44.04 -7.99
C LEU A 10 77.23 44.16 -9.13
N GLU A 11 77.64 44.64 -10.30
CA GLU A 11 76.77 44.67 -11.49
C GLU A 11 76.41 43.27 -11.97
N ALA A 12 77.35 42.32 -11.96
CA ALA A 12 77.08 40.94 -12.32
C ALA A 12 76.10 40.29 -11.33
N GLN A 13 76.26 40.56 -10.03
CA GLN A 13 75.35 40.09 -8.98
C GLN A 13 73.96 40.70 -9.13
N ASP A 14 73.85 41.99 -9.42
CA ASP A 14 72.56 42.67 -9.64
C ASP A 14 71.83 42.11 -10.88
N ARG A 15 72.55 41.88 -11.98
CA ARG A 15 71.99 41.23 -13.17
C ARG A 15 71.53 39.79 -12.90
N ALA A 16 72.33 39.02 -12.15
CA ALA A 16 71.97 37.66 -11.78
C ALA A 16 70.75 37.61 -10.86
N PHE A 17 70.65 38.54 -9.90
CA PHE A 17 69.50 38.65 -9.00
C PHE A 17 68.23 39.04 -9.74
N LYS A 18 68.29 40.06 -10.62
CA LYS A 18 67.15 40.46 -11.46
C LYS A 18 66.65 39.31 -12.32
N SER A 19 67.56 38.61 -13.00
CA SER A 19 67.21 37.43 -13.81
C SER A 19 66.55 36.32 -12.98
N ALA A 20 67.09 36.02 -11.78
CA ALA A 20 66.48 35.02 -10.89
C ALA A 20 65.07 35.45 -10.43
N MET A 21 64.87 36.73 -10.12
CA MET A 21 63.55 37.27 -9.75
C MET A 21 62.57 37.24 -10.91
N ASP A 22 62.98 37.58 -12.13
CA ASP A 22 62.14 37.54 -13.32
C ASP A 22 61.61 36.12 -13.57
N ILE A 23 62.48 35.11 -13.46
CA ILE A 23 62.10 33.69 -13.59
C ILE A 23 61.10 33.29 -12.50
N VAL A 24 61.34 33.68 -11.24
CA VAL A 24 60.43 33.37 -10.13
C VAL A 24 59.07 34.05 -10.31
N ILE A 25 59.05 35.32 -10.75
CA ILE A 25 57.82 36.06 -11.02
C ILE A 25 57.03 35.41 -12.15
N GLU A 26 57.70 35.00 -13.24
CA GLU A 26 57.06 34.32 -14.37
C GLU A 26 56.45 32.98 -13.93
N GLN A 27 57.19 32.19 -13.14
CA GLN A 27 56.69 30.92 -12.58
C GLN A 27 55.49 31.12 -11.64
N LEU A 28 55.54 32.12 -10.75
CA LEU A 28 54.43 32.43 -9.85
C LEU A 28 53.21 32.91 -10.63
N THR A 29 53.40 33.75 -11.65
CA THR A 29 52.32 34.24 -12.52
C THR A 29 51.63 33.09 -13.24
N ALA A 30 52.41 32.16 -13.82
CA ALA A 30 51.85 30.97 -14.47
C ALA A 30 51.07 30.08 -13.50
N ARG A 31 51.56 29.91 -12.25
CA ARG A 31 50.86 29.14 -11.21
C ARG A 31 49.57 29.82 -10.76
N ILE A 32 49.57 31.14 -10.63
CA ILE A 32 48.40 31.94 -10.26
C ILE A 32 47.32 31.81 -11.33
N GLN A 33 47.66 32.03 -12.61
CA GLN A 33 46.71 31.88 -13.72
C GLN A 33 46.13 30.46 -13.81
N ALA A 34 46.97 29.44 -13.60
CA ALA A 34 46.50 28.05 -13.57
C ALA A 34 45.59 27.78 -12.36
N ALA A 35 45.81 28.43 -11.22
CA ALA A 35 44.93 28.33 -10.06
C ALA A 35 43.59 29.04 -10.32
N GLU A 36 43.61 30.26 -10.87
CA GLU A 36 42.43 31.03 -11.25
C GLU A 36 41.54 30.25 -12.22
N LYS A 37 42.12 29.68 -13.28
CA LYS A 37 41.37 28.85 -14.23
C LYS A 37 40.72 27.64 -13.56
N ARG A 38 41.45 26.94 -12.68
CA ARG A 38 40.86 25.80 -11.93
C ARG A 38 39.73 26.27 -11.02
N THR A 39 39.85 27.43 -10.38
CA THR A 39 38.76 27.98 -9.56
C THR A 39 37.53 28.32 -10.39
N GLU A 40 37.69 28.87 -11.59
CA GLU A 40 36.57 29.13 -12.51
C GLU A 40 35.87 27.83 -12.95
N ASP A 41 36.64 26.79 -13.29
CA ASP A 41 36.09 25.50 -13.70
C ASP A 41 35.32 24.83 -12.54
N VAL A 42 35.83 24.94 -11.31
CA VAL A 42 35.14 24.44 -10.11
C VAL A 42 33.85 25.21 -9.84
N VAL A 43 33.84 26.54 -10.01
CA VAL A 43 32.62 27.35 -9.84
C VAL A 43 31.54 26.92 -10.84
N LYS A 44 31.89 26.74 -12.12
CA LYS A 44 30.93 26.27 -13.13
C LYS A 44 30.38 24.88 -12.81
N SER A 45 31.24 23.96 -12.38
CA SER A 45 30.80 22.62 -11.96
C SER A 45 29.87 22.70 -10.74
N LEU A 46 30.14 23.60 -9.80
CA LEU A 46 29.30 23.80 -8.62
C LEU A 46 27.92 24.33 -9.01
N GLU A 47 27.85 25.36 -9.85
CA GLU A 47 26.59 25.92 -10.36
C GLU A 47 25.74 24.87 -11.07
N PHE A 48 26.37 24.03 -11.90
CA PHE A 48 25.69 22.93 -12.58
C PHE A 48 25.08 21.94 -11.57
N THR A 49 25.85 21.49 -10.59
CA THR A 49 25.35 20.55 -9.57
C THR A 49 24.28 21.18 -8.66
N GLN A 50 24.33 22.49 -8.43
CA GLN A 50 23.29 23.20 -7.67
C GLN A 50 21.96 23.27 -8.45
N ALA A 51 22.02 23.48 -9.76
CA ALA A 51 20.84 23.44 -10.62
C ALA A 51 20.19 22.05 -10.59
N GLU A 52 20.96 20.98 -10.80
CA GLU A 52 20.47 19.60 -10.72
C GLU A 52 19.89 19.27 -9.33
N MET A 53 20.54 19.74 -8.26
CA MET A 53 20.03 19.58 -6.90
C MET A 53 18.68 20.27 -6.71
N SER A 54 18.50 21.47 -7.28
CA SER A 54 17.23 22.19 -7.19
C SER A 54 16.09 21.47 -7.92
N ASP A 55 16.37 20.87 -9.08
CA ASP A 55 15.41 20.10 -9.85
C ASP A 55 15.01 18.81 -9.11
N LEU A 56 15.99 18.08 -8.58
CA LEU A 56 15.75 16.88 -7.77
C LEU A 56 14.93 17.20 -6.51
N LEU A 57 15.18 18.33 -5.85
CA LEU A 57 14.40 18.76 -4.69
C LEU A 57 12.93 19.02 -5.06
N ASN A 58 12.68 19.61 -6.23
CA ASN A 58 11.33 19.82 -6.73
C ASN A 58 10.64 18.49 -7.04
N GLU A 59 11.33 17.54 -7.68
CA GLU A 59 10.80 16.21 -7.96
C GLU A 59 10.45 15.46 -6.66
N VAL A 60 11.36 15.45 -5.67
CA VAL A 60 11.11 14.84 -4.36
C VAL A 60 9.90 15.46 -3.66
N LYS A 61 9.70 16.77 -3.79
CA LYS A 61 8.54 17.47 -3.23
C LYS A 61 7.24 16.98 -3.87
N VAL A 62 7.20 16.89 -5.21
CA VAL A 62 6.02 16.40 -5.95
C VAL A 62 5.73 14.93 -5.59
N LEU A 63 6.76 14.09 -5.55
CA LEU A 63 6.62 12.69 -5.18
C LEU A 63 6.07 12.53 -3.76
N ARG A 64 6.57 13.30 -2.79
CA ARG A 64 6.05 13.27 -1.41
C ARG A 64 4.59 13.69 -1.32
N GLN A 65 4.18 14.66 -2.12
CA GLN A 65 2.78 15.10 -2.16
C GLN A 65 1.88 14.00 -2.73
N SER A 66 2.27 13.40 -3.86
CA SER A 66 1.56 12.27 -4.46
C SER A 66 1.47 11.06 -3.51
N ASP A 67 2.56 10.74 -2.81
CA ASP A 67 2.59 9.63 -1.84
C ASP A 67 1.61 9.87 -0.67
N SER A 68 1.52 11.11 -0.19
CA SER A 68 0.55 11.50 0.84
C SER A 68 -0.90 11.36 0.35
N GLU A 69 -1.20 11.77 -0.90
CA GLU A 69 -2.54 11.65 -1.50
C GLU A 69 -2.93 10.19 -1.74
N ASN A 70 -1.99 9.38 -2.24
CA ASN A 70 -2.15 7.94 -2.42
C ASN A 70 -2.40 7.25 -1.08
N GLN A 71 -1.66 7.61 -0.04
CA GLN A 71 -1.86 7.05 1.30
C GLN A 71 -3.24 7.40 1.87
N GLY A 72 -3.73 8.61 1.62
CA GLY A 72 -5.10 9.01 1.96
C GLY A 72 -6.15 8.17 1.25
N THR A 73 -5.99 8.00 -0.07
CA THR A 73 -6.89 7.19 -0.90
C THR A 73 -6.92 5.72 -0.45
N ILE A 74 -5.74 5.14 -0.16
CA ILE A 74 -5.61 3.77 0.36
C ILE A 74 -6.39 3.61 1.66
N ASN A 75 -6.33 4.59 2.57
CA ASN A 75 -7.04 4.51 3.85
C ASN A 75 -8.56 4.56 3.64
N VAL A 76 -9.05 5.43 2.75
CA VAL A 76 -10.48 5.50 2.40
C VAL A 76 -10.95 4.19 1.78
N LEU A 77 -10.21 3.62 0.84
CA LEU A 77 -10.55 2.36 0.20
C LEU A 77 -10.59 1.19 1.20
N LYS A 78 -9.65 1.14 2.15
CA LYS A 78 -9.65 0.13 3.22
C LYS A 78 -10.93 0.19 4.06
N LEU A 79 -11.35 1.38 4.46
CA LEU A 79 -12.59 1.58 5.22
C LEU A 79 -13.83 1.17 4.40
N GLN A 80 -13.85 1.50 3.11
CA GLN A 80 -14.93 1.09 2.21
C GLN A 80 -15.01 -0.42 2.05
N ILE A 81 -13.86 -1.11 1.90
CA ILE A 81 -13.82 -2.57 1.83
C ILE A 81 -14.36 -3.18 3.12
N GLU A 82 -13.92 -2.69 4.28
CA GLU A 82 -14.40 -3.19 5.57
C GLU A 82 -15.92 -3.03 5.72
N GLU A 83 -16.46 -1.87 5.35
CA GLU A 83 -17.90 -1.62 5.39
C GLU A 83 -18.67 -2.49 4.40
N LEU A 84 -18.16 -2.67 3.18
CA LEU A 84 -18.76 -3.56 2.19
C LEU A 84 -18.73 -5.03 2.65
N THR A 85 -17.64 -5.48 3.25
CA THR A 85 -17.54 -6.81 3.86
C THR A 85 -18.54 -6.98 4.98
N ARG A 86 -18.67 -5.99 5.88
CA ARG A 86 -19.65 -6.00 6.97
C ARG A 86 -21.08 -6.07 6.42
N ARG A 87 -21.40 -5.27 5.41
CA ARG A 87 -22.73 -5.26 4.76
C ARG A 87 -23.01 -6.58 4.05
N SER A 88 -22.02 -7.14 3.35
CA SER A 88 -22.13 -8.43 2.67
C SER A 88 -22.40 -9.56 3.66
N ASN A 89 -21.62 -9.62 4.74
CA ASN A 89 -21.80 -10.62 5.80
C ASN A 89 -23.19 -10.50 6.43
N TYR A 90 -23.64 -9.28 6.74
CA TYR A 90 -24.98 -9.06 7.26
C TYR A 90 -26.07 -9.54 6.30
N GLN A 91 -25.94 -9.25 5.00
CA GLN A 91 -26.88 -9.71 3.98
C GLN A 91 -26.86 -11.25 3.82
N GLU A 92 -25.68 -11.87 3.84
CA GLU A 92 -25.55 -13.32 3.80
C GLU A 92 -26.19 -13.98 5.02
N ASP A 93 -25.92 -13.48 6.22
CA ASP A 93 -26.50 -13.98 7.46
C ASP A 93 -28.01 -13.79 7.47
N TYR A 94 -28.51 -12.62 7.04
CA TYR A 94 -29.93 -12.36 6.92
C TYR A 94 -30.62 -13.34 5.96
N ASN A 95 -30.02 -13.59 4.79
CA ASN A 95 -30.53 -14.51 3.79
C ASN A 95 -30.46 -15.99 4.22
N ARG A 96 -29.49 -16.35 5.08
CA ARG A 96 -29.30 -17.71 5.60
C ARG A 96 -30.01 -17.98 6.92
N ARG A 97 -30.47 -16.95 7.63
CA ARG A 97 -31.06 -17.06 8.97
C ARG A 97 -32.24 -18.01 9.03
N SER A 98 -33.08 -18.04 7.99
CA SER A 98 -34.23 -18.94 7.88
C SER A 98 -33.92 -20.29 7.25
N ASN A 99 -32.64 -20.64 7.05
CA ASN A 99 -32.23 -21.88 6.41
C ASN A 99 -31.62 -22.85 7.43
N LEU A 100 -31.92 -24.15 7.30
CA LEU A 100 -31.24 -25.25 7.99
C LEU A 100 -30.66 -26.24 7.01
N ARG A 101 -29.56 -26.87 7.42
CA ARG A 101 -28.91 -27.96 6.69
C ARG A 101 -29.25 -29.29 7.33
N PHE A 102 -29.75 -30.23 6.55
CA PHE A 102 -30.01 -31.60 6.98
C PHE A 102 -29.03 -32.55 6.28
N THR A 103 -28.31 -33.33 7.08
CA THR A 103 -27.32 -34.31 6.61
C THR A 103 -27.74 -35.70 7.07
N GLY A 104 -27.57 -36.72 6.22
CA GLY A 104 -27.90 -38.11 6.54
C GLY A 104 -29.29 -38.58 6.10
N ILE A 105 -30.01 -37.77 5.33
CA ILE A 105 -31.29 -38.17 4.70
C ILE A 105 -30.98 -38.90 3.40
N GLN A 106 -31.51 -40.11 3.25
CA GLN A 106 -31.33 -40.94 2.05
C GLN A 106 -31.74 -40.17 0.79
N GLU A 107 -30.95 -40.33 -0.27
CA GLU A 107 -31.14 -39.63 -1.55
C GLU A 107 -31.73 -40.58 -2.59
N HIS A 108 -32.77 -40.12 -3.30
CA HIS A 108 -33.37 -40.84 -4.40
C HIS A 108 -32.92 -40.25 -5.74
N HIS A 109 -32.74 -41.10 -6.75
CA HIS A 109 -32.33 -40.66 -8.08
C HIS A 109 -33.46 -39.87 -8.76
N GLY A 110 -33.19 -38.62 -9.15
CA GLY A 110 -34.17 -37.76 -9.81
C GLY A 110 -35.18 -37.11 -8.86
N GLU A 111 -34.92 -37.08 -7.55
CA GLU A 111 -35.77 -36.44 -6.55
C GLU A 111 -35.99 -34.95 -6.87
N THR A 112 -37.26 -34.54 -6.94
CA THR A 112 -37.64 -33.13 -7.15
C THR A 112 -37.57 -32.35 -5.83
N TRP A 113 -37.50 -31.02 -5.93
CA TRP A 113 -37.44 -30.15 -4.74
C TRP A 113 -38.72 -30.26 -3.88
N GLU A 114 -39.87 -30.59 -4.48
CA GLU A 114 -41.15 -30.81 -3.81
C GLU A 114 -41.13 -32.11 -2.98
N GLU A 115 -40.64 -33.20 -3.57
CA GLU A 115 -40.48 -34.49 -2.88
C GLU A 115 -39.50 -34.38 -1.71
N THR A 116 -38.40 -33.64 -1.89
CA THR A 116 -37.47 -33.34 -0.79
C THR A 116 -38.13 -32.55 0.32
N ALA A 117 -38.96 -31.54 -0.02
CA ALA A 117 -39.69 -30.77 0.97
C ALA A 117 -40.65 -31.66 1.79
N VAL A 118 -41.42 -32.51 1.12
CA VAL A 118 -42.34 -33.46 1.77
C VAL A 118 -41.59 -34.42 2.69
N THR A 119 -40.44 -34.94 2.25
CA THR A 119 -39.60 -35.85 3.05
C THR A 119 -39.08 -35.16 4.32
N VAL A 120 -38.64 -33.90 4.21
CA VAL A 120 -38.18 -33.11 5.36
C VAL A 120 -39.33 -32.80 6.32
N THR A 121 -40.51 -32.42 5.81
CA THR A 121 -41.69 -32.14 6.65
C THR A 121 -42.13 -33.38 7.42
N LYS A 122 -42.23 -34.54 6.75
CA LYS A 122 -42.54 -35.83 7.40
C LYS A 122 -41.52 -36.18 8.49
N LEU A 123 -40.24 -36.01 8.21
CA LEU A 123 -39.18 -36.25 9.19
C LEU A 123 -39.33 -35.36 10.45
N ILE A 124 -39.67 -34.09 10.25
CA ILE A 124 -39.90 -33.14 11.35
C ILE A 124 -41.12 -33.56 12.18
N GLU A 125 -42.24 -33.90 11.53
CA GLU A 125 -43.45 -34.34 12.22
C GLU A 125 -43.23 -35.63 13.02
N GLU A 126 -42.63 -36.65 12.40
CA GLU A 126 -42.42 -37.96 13.02
C GLU A 126 -41.39 -37.93 14.16
N LYS A 127 -40.25 -37.27 13.95
CA LYS A 127 -39.12 -37.34 14.89
C LYS A 127 -39.09 -36.21 15.90
N LEU A 128 -39.57 -35.02 15.52
CA LEU A 128 -39.55 -33.84 16.39
C LEU A 128 -40.89 -33.58 17.05
N GLN A 129 -42.00 -34.17 16.57
CA GLN A 129 -43.36 -34.00 17.09
C GLN A 129 -43.77 -32.51 17.14
N LEU A 130 -43.31 -31.75 16.15
CA LEU A 130 -43.63 -30.33 16.00
C LEU A 130 -44.82 -30.17 15.04
N PRO A 131 -45.69 -29.15 15.25
CA PRO A 131 -46.84 -28.90 14.38
C PRO A 131 -46.39 -28.58 12.95
N ALA A 132 -47.26 -28.90 11.97
CA ALA A 132 -47.04 -28.83 10.52
C ALA A 132 -46.22 -27.60 10.08
N VAL A 133 -44.91 -27.81 9.96
CA VAL A 133 -43.94 -26.77 9.61
C VAL A 133 -44.05 -26.47 8.13
N LYS A 134 -44.08 -25.18 7.78
CA LYS A 134 -44.13 -24.75 6.38
C LYS A 134 -42.74 -24.39 5.86
N LEU A 135 -42.33 -25.10 4.82
CA LEU A 135 -41.10 -24.84 4.09
C LEU A 135 -41.42 -24.02 2.84
N GLU A 136 -40.64 -22.97 2.58
CA GLU A 136 -40.71 -22.23 1.31
C GLU A 136 -40.06 -23.06 0.20
N ARG A 137 -38.91 -23.67 0.49
CA ARG A 137 -38.15 -24.48 -0.47
C ARG A 137 -37.19 -25.41 0.24
N ALA A 138 -37.07 -26.64 -0.25
CA ALA A 138 -36.01 -27.57 0.16
C ALA A 138 -35.33 -28.14 -1.08
N HIS A 139 -34.00 -28.22 -1.07
CA HIS A 139 -33.25 -28.78 -2.20
C HIS A 139 -31.94 -29.39 -1.72
N ARG A 140 -31.45 -30.38 -2.47
CA ARG A 140 -30.12 -30.95 -2.28
C ARG A 140 -29.06 -29.98 -2.80
N THR A 141 -27.98 -29.82 -2.05
CA THR A 141 -26.86 -28.94 -2.40
C THR A 141 -25.56 -29.74 -2.45
N GLY A 142 -24.72 -29.43 -3.44
CA GLY A 142 -23.40 -30.05 -3.62
C GLY A 142 -23.33 -31.11 -4.72
N PRO A 143 -22.12 -31.61 -5.02
CA PRO A 143 -21.92 -32.65 -6.03
C PRO A 143 -22.50 -33.99 -5.55
N VAL A 144 -22.96 -34.81 -6.51
CA VAL A 144 -23.44 -36.17 -6.23
C VAL A 144 -22.23 -37.07 -5.96
N ILE A 145 -22.20 -37.70 -4.79
CA ILE A 145 -21.12 -38.59 -4.37
C ILE A 145 -21.74 -39.95 -4.01
N PRO A 146 -21.30 -41.07 -4.61
CA PRO A 146 -21.93 -42.37 -4.38
C PRO A 146 -21.78 -42.88 -2.94
N THR A 147 -20.79 -42.37 -2.19
CA THR A 147 -20.51 -42.79 -0.81
C THR A 147 -21.30 -42.02 0.25
N ARG A 148 -21.93 -40.87 -0.10
CA ARG A 148 -22.62 -40.00 0.87
C ARG A 148 -23.80 -39.28 0.25
N HIS A 149 -24.91 -39.23 0.98
CA HIS A 149 -26.08 -38.45 0.59
C HIS A 149 -25.80 -36.94 0.65
N ARG A 150 -26.30 -36.18 -0.33
CA ARG A 150 -26.14 -34.72 -0.37
C ARG A 150 -26.91 -34.05 0.76
N VAL A 151 -26.37 -32.93 1.22
CA VAL A 151 -26.99 -32.09 2.26
C VAL A 151 -28.24 -31.43 1.67
N ILE A 152 -29.34 -31.43 2.42
CA ILE A 152 -30.53 -30.66 2.08
C ILE A 152 -30.44 -29.29 2.74
N VAL A 153 -30.62 -28.23 1.96
CA VAL A 153 -30.85 -26.88 2.49
C VAL A 153 -32.36 -26.62 2.41
N ALA A 154 -33.00 -26.51 3.57
CA ALA A 154 -34.41 -26.18 3.68
C ALA A 154 -34.59 -24.76 4.23
N ARG A 155 -35.38 -23.96 3.52
CA ARG A 155 -35.78 -22.60 3.90
C ARG A 155 -37.18 -22.64 4.51
N PHE A 156 -37.29 -22.11 5.72
CA PHE A 156 -38.53 -22.05 6.48
C PHE A 156 -39.23 -20.72 6.21
N GLU A 157 -40.56 -20.75 6.12
CA GLU A 157 -41.37 -19.53 5.96
C GLU A 157 -41.26 -18.64 7.21
N ARG A 158 -41.22 -19.27 8.39
CA ARG A 158 -41.13 -18.56 9.68
C ARG A 158 -39.84 -18.90 10.41
N PHE A 159 -39.14 -17.85 10.85
CA PHE A 159 -37.92 -18.01 11.64
C PHE A 159 -38.16 -18.76 12.97
N GLY A 160 -39.32 -18.56 13.61
CA GLY A 160 -39.68 -19.27 14.85
C GLY A 160 -39.78 -20.79 14.68
N GLU A 161 -40.31 -21.26 13.55
CA GLU A 161 -40.40 -22.69 13.24
C GLU A 161 -39.01 -23.29 13.04
N ARG A 162 -38.15 -22.57 12.31
CA ARG A 162 -36.74 -22.91 12.14
C ARG A 162 -36.02 -23.07 13.49
N GLU A 163 -36.20 -22.12 14.42
CA GLU A 163 -35.59 -22.22 15.76
C GLU A 163 -36.15 -23.38 16.59
N ALA A 164 -37.46 -23.67 16.50
CA ALA A 164 -38.07 -24.80 17.17
C ALA A 164 -37.47 -26.13 16.68
N VAL A 165 -37.27 -26.27 15.37
CA VAL A 165 -36.62 -27.44 14.75
C VAL A 165 -35.16 -27.55 15.19
N LEU A 166 -34.41 -26.44 15.16
CA LEU A 166 -33.00 -26.44 15.57
C LEU A 166 -32.84 -26.76 17.06
N ARG A 167 -33.74 -26.29 17.92
CA ARG A 167 -33.72 -26.59 19.36
C ARG A 167 -33.96 -28.06 19.66
N ASN A 168 -34.83 -28.71 18.90
CA ASN A 168 -35.18 -30.12 19.06
C ASN A 168 -34.29 -31.07 18.23
N SER A 169 -33.39 -30.55 17.40
CA SER A 169 -32.56 -31.33 16.46
C SER A 169 -31.69 -32.40 17.12
N ARG A 170 -31.38 -32.26 18.41
CA ARG A 170 -30.65 -33.29 19.19
C ARG A 170 -31.36 -34.66 19.14
N LYS A 171 -32.69 -34.68 19.01
CA LYS A 171 -33.48 -35.91 18.84
C LYS A 171 -33.23 -36.60 17.49
N LEU A 172 -32.97 -35.83 16.44
CA LEU A 172 -32.67 -36.34 15.09
C LEU A 172 -31.27 -36.95 15.00
N LYS A 173 -30.32 -36.43 15.78
CA LYS A 173 -28.95 -36.92 15.80
C LYS A 173 -28.86 -38.39 16.25
N VAL A 174 -29.77 -38.80 17.13
CA VAL A 174 -29.89 -40.19 17.60
C VAL A 174 -30.34 -41.14 16.47
N GLY A 175 -31.03 -40.62 15.45
CA GLY A 175 -31.46 -41.35 14.26
C GLY A 175 -30.50 -41.24 13.06
N GLY A 176 -29.27 -40.74 13.25
CA GLY A 176 -28.28 -40.60 12.18
C GLY A 176 -28.44 -39.35 11.29
N VAL A 177 -29.42 -38.48 11.56
CA VAL A 177 -29.63 -37.22 10.83
C VAL A 177 -29.10 -36.05 11.64
N THR A 178 -28.23 -35.23 11.06
CA THR A 178 -27.70 -34.02 11.72
C THR A 178 -28.32 -32.77 11.11
N VAL A 179 -28.72 -31.81 11.97
CA VAL A 179 -29.28 -30.53 11.57
C VAL A 179 -28.42 -29.39 12.08
N ASP A 180 -27.92 -28.58 11.17
CA ASP A 180 -27.03 -27.47 11.47
C ASP A 180 -27.59 -26.15 10.96
N GLY A 181 -27.30 -25.06 11.68
CA GLY A 181 -27.50 -23.72 11.18
C GLY A 181 -26.58 -23.45 10.00
N THR A 182 -27.08 -22.78 8.96
CA THR A 182 -26.24 -22.29 7.85
C THR A 182 -25.36 -21.10 8.25
N SER A 183 -25.60 -20.50 9.42
CA SER A 183 -24.79 -19.46 10.03
C SER A 183 -23.59 -20.07 10.78
N ALA A 184 -22.66 -20.66 10.04
CA ALA A 184 -21.32 -20.90 10.55
C ALA A 184 -20.41 -19.85 9.93
N GLY A 185 -20.25 -18.73 10.63
CA GLY A 185 -19.18 -17.79 10.33
C GLY A 185 -17.87 -18.55 10.36
N VAL A 186 -17.13 -18.50 9.25
CA VAL A 186 -15.70 -18.80 9.26
C VAL A 186 -15.08 -17.73 10.14
N GLY A 187 -14.99 -18.01 11.44
CA GLY A 187 -14.12 -17.31 12.36
C GLY A 187 -12.68 -17.62 11.98
N GLY A 188 -12.22 -17.01 10.89
CA GLY A 188 -10.79 -16.83 10.63
C GLY A 188 -10.28 -15.91 11.72
N GLY A 189 -9.87 -16.50 12.84
CA GLY A 189 -9.11 -15.81 13.87
C GLY A 189 -7.81 -15.32 13.26
N VAL A 190 -7.79 -14.06 12.82
CA VAL A 190 -6.55 -13.31 12.74
C VAL A 190 -6.16 -13.04 14.18
N THR A 191 -5.32 -13.92 14.73
CA THR A 191 -4.63 -13.66 15.99
C THR A 191 -3.78 -12.41 15.78
N ALA A 192 -4.23 -11.28 16.31
CA ALA A 192 -3.39 -10.11 16.48
C ALA A 192 -2.21 -10.49 17.41
N PRO A 193 -0.95 -10.25 17.03
CA PRO A 193 0.14 -10.35 17.98
C PRO A 193 0.00 -9.19 18.98
N SER A 194 -0.38 -9.54 20.22
CA SER A 194 -0.14 -8.73 21.40
C SER A 194 1.37 -8.58 21.56
N GLY A 195 1.88 -7.38 21.30
CA GLY A 195 3.28 -7.00 21.43
C GLY A 195 3.36 -5.59 21.99
N ALA A 196 3.58 -5.51 23.29
CA ALA A 196 3.71 -4.30 24.08
C ALA A 196 4.82 -3.37 23.57
N GLY A 197 4.54 -2.06 23.58
CA GLY A 197 5.52 -1.00 23.34
C GLY A 197 4.85 0.37 23.47
N GLY A 198 4.69 0.85 24.71
CA GLY A 198 4.14 2.18 24.99
C GLY A 198 5.04 3.31 24.49
N PRO A 199 4.50 4.53 24.28
CA PRO A 199 5.28 5.68 23.85
C PRO A 199 6.11 6.24 25.01
N ALA A 200 7.44 6.18 24.88
CA ALA A 200 8.35 6.87 25.77
C ALA A 200 8.47 8.34 25.36
N ALA A 201 8.13 9.17 26.34
CA ALA A 201 8.36 10.60 26.51
C ALA A 201 9.46 11.28 25.64
N SER A 202 9.09 12.45 25.13
CA SER A 202 10.00 13.54 24.76
C SER A 202 10.92 13.95 25.91
N PRO A 203 12.10 14.51 25.61
CA PRO A 203 12.72 15.48 26.48
C PRO A 203 12.73 16.87 25.83
N ALA A 204 12.11 17.81 26.54
CA ALA A 204 12.38 19.23 26.44
C ALA A 204 13.63 19.60 27.27
N GLY A 205 14.37 20.62 26.84
CA GLY A 205 15.46 21.26 27.58
C GLY A 205 16.45 21.93 26.62
N ALA A 206 16.27 23.20 26.26
CA ALA A 206 16.69 24.41 27.00
C ALA A 206 18.16 24.80 26.74
N GLY A 207 18.37 25.98 26.14
CA GLY A 207 19.68 26.65 26.08
C GLY A 207 19.82 27.68 24.94
N GLY A 208 19.35 28.91 25.16
CA GLY A 208 19.98 30.12 24.55
C GLY A 208 21.27 30.51 25.32
N PRO A 209 21.91 31.68 25.11
CA PRO A 209 21.43 32.90 24.43
C PRO A 209 22.44 33.55 23.44
N GLY A 210 21.99 34.59 22.70
CA GLY A 210 22.86 35.43 21.86
C GLY A 210 22.15 36.63 21.22
N ALA A 211 22.05 37.72 21.99
CA ALA A 211 21.79 39.14 21.62
C ALA A 211 22.56 39.63 20.35
N SER A 212 22.24 40.69 19.59
CA SER A 212 21.15 41.70 19.46
C SER A 212 21.36 42.44 18.08
N PRO A 213 21.01 43.73 17.82
CA PRO A 213 19.90 44.12 16.91
C PRO A 213 20.24 45.22 15.85
N VAL A 214 19.32 45.51 14.92
CA VAL A 214 19.11 46.84 14.25
C VAL A 214 17.78 46.75 13.47
N GLY A 215 16.72 47.52 13.74
CA GLY A 215 16.51 48.94 13.39
C GLY A 215 15.97 49.03 11.93
N ALA A 216 14.89 49.71 11.54
CA ALA A 216 14.03 50.72 12.14
C ALA A 216 12.77 50.92 11.25
N GLY A 217 11.74 51.58 11.79
CA GLY A 217 10.83 52.45 11.02
C GLY A 217 9.47 51.89 10.54
N GLY A 218 8.39 52.21 11.27
CA GLY A 218 7.09 52.50 10.62
C GLY A 218 7.05 53.96 10.11
N PRO A 219 5.89 54.61 9.85
CA PRO A 219 4.51 54.13 10.07
C PRO A 219 3.48 54.51 8.95
N ALA A 220 2.23 54.10 9.19
CA ALA A 220 1.00 54.91 9.10
C ALA A 220 -0.04 54.64 8.00
N ALA A 221 -1.26 54.46 8.53
CA ALA A 221 -2.55 55.01 8.08
C ALA A 221 -3.41 54.25 7.06
N SER A 222 -4.51 53.67 7.58
CA SER A 222 -5.81 53.55 6.93
C SER A 222 -6.45 54.94 6.70
N PRO A 223 -7.44 55.07 5.80
CA PRO A 223 -8.85 55.06 6.25
C PRO A 223 -9.79 54.30 5.26
N ALA A 224 -10.76 53.51 5.72
CA ALA A 224 -12.16 53.85 6.04
C ALA A 224 -13.12 54.01 4.82
N GLY A 225 -14.31 53.40 4.95
CA GLY A 225 -15.54 53.73 4.20
C GLY A 225 -15.94 52.67 3.17
N ALA A 226 -16.90 51.77 3.44
CA ALA A 226 -18.36 51.95 3.55
C ALA A 226 -19.11 51.60 2.25
N GLY A 227 -20.09 50.69 2.36
CA GLY A 227 -21.20 50.59 1.42
C GLY A 227 -21.29 49.30 0.59
N GLY A 228 -22.01 48.29 1.09
CA GLY A 228 -22.94 47.55 0.22
C GLY A 228 -24.31 48.26 0.21
N PRO A 229 -25.40 47.67 -0.31
CA PRO A 229 -25.53 46.46 -1.14
C PRO A 229 -26.38 46.69 -2.40
N ALA A 230 -26.37 45.77 -3.38
CA ALA A 230 -27.51 45.53 -4.27
C ALA A 230 -27.29 44.27 -5.12
N ASP A 231 -27.92 43.17 -4.72
CA ASP A 231 -28.47 42.19 -5.67
C ASP A 231 -29.78 42.78 -6.24
N PRO A 232 -30.18 42.44 -7.47
CA PRO A 232 -31.02 41.24 -7.62
C PRO A 232 -30.81 40.43 -8.91
N ALA A 233 -30.98 39.12 -8.75
CA ALA A 233 -31.73 38.21 -9.61
C ALA A 233 -31.53 38.26 -11.14
N ALA A 234 -31.00 37.17 -11.72
CA ALA A 234 -31.61 36.47 -12.86
C ALA A 234 -30.88 35.15 -13.17
N SER A 235 -31.53 34.02 -12.87
CA SER A 235 -31.46 32.84 -13.75
C SER A 235 -32.64 32.92 -14.72
N PRO A 236 -32.50 32.34 -15.93
CA PRO A 236 -33.33 31.15 -16.16
C PRO A 236 -32.63 30.01 -16.95
N ALA A 237 -33.03 28.80 -16.57
CA ALA A 237 -33.32 27.61 -17.38
C ALA A 237 -32.56 27.34 -18.71
N GLY A 238 -31.76 26.27 -18.70
CA GLY A 238 -31.99 25.01 -19.41
C GLY A 238 -32.22 24.99 -20.93
N VAL A 239 -31.27 24.40 -21.67
CA VAL A 239 -31.45 23.68 -22.96
C VAL A 239 -30.26 22.68 -23.07
N GLU A 240 -30.45 21.39 -22.81
CA GLU A 240 -30.71 20.30 -23.77
C GLU A 240 -29.45 19.64 -24.36
N ALA A 241 -29.52 18.32 -24.47
CA ALA A 241 -28.48 17.38 -24.82
C ALA A 241 -28.06 17.43 -26.29
N ALA A 242 -26.79 17.15 -26.57
CA ALA A 242 -26.39 16.61 -27.87
C ALA A 242 -25.12 15.75 -27.73
N ALA A 243 -25.33 14.44 -27.80
CA ALA A 243 -24.31 13.49 -28.17
C ALA A 243 -23.76 13.82 -29.56
N ARG A 244 -22.43 13.77 -29.74
CA ARG A 244 -21.80 13.52 -31.04
C ARG A 244 -20.43 12.87 -30.87
N THR A 245 -20.41 11.62 -31.30
CA THR A 245 -19.29 10.81 -31.75
C THR A 245 -18.39 11.56 -32.74
N SER A 246 -17.08 11.42 -32.61
CA SER A 246 -16.16 11.45 -33.75
C SER A 246 -15.00 10.49 -33.53
N ALA A 247 -15.00 9.45 -34.35
CA ALA A 247 -13.91 8.53 -34.59
C ALA A 247 -12.76 9.22 -35.37
N GLY A 248 -11.53 8.71 -35.20
CA GLY A 248 -10.41 9.05 -36.08
C GLY A 248 -9.04 8.64 -35.50
N THR A 249 -8.70 7.36 -35.49
CA THR A 249 -7.71 6.70 -36.38
C THR A 249 -6.27 6.69 -35.83
N GLY A 250 -5.77 5.49 -35.48
CA GLY A 250 -4.35 5.29 -35.18
C GLY A 250 -3.98 3.84 -34.87
N LYS A 251 -3.74 3.04 -35.92
CA LYS A 251 -2.86 1.84 -36.04
C LYS A 251 -2.52 1.10 -34.71
N GLY A 252 -2.94 -0.13 -34.42
CA GLY A 252 -3.04 -1.30 -35.28
C GLY A 252 -1.75 -2.14 -35.25
N TYR A 253 -1.45 -2.83 -34.15
CA TYR A 253 -0.66 -4.07 -34.13
C TYR A 253 -1.16 -4.97 -32.98
N ALA A 254 -1.73 -6.11 -33.34
CA ALA A 254 -2.05 -7.20 -32.44
C ALA A 254 -0.97 -8.28 -32.58
N VAL A 255 -0.40 -8.73 -31.48
CA VAL A 255 0.26 -10.05 -31.39
C VAL A 255 -0.14 -10.67 -30.06
N ALA A 256 -0.89 -11.77 -30.16
CA ALA A 256 -1.18 -12.68 -29.06
C ALA A 256 0.08 -13.46 -28.70
N VAL A 257 0.39 -13.60 -27.41
CA VAL A 257 1.29 -14.68 -26.95
C VAL A 257 0.76 -15.29 -25.66
N SER A 258 0.40 -16.56 -25.82
CA SER A 258 0.15 -17.62 -24.85
C SER A 258 1.22 -17.78 -23.78
N GLY A 259 0.82 -18.32 -22.63
CA GLY A 259 1.73 -18.67 -21.53
C GLY A 259 2.85 -19.64 -21.91
N GLY A 260 4.00 -19.43 -21.27
CA GLY A 260 5.15 -20.32 -21.26
C GLY A 260 5.98 -20.09 -19.99
N ARG A 261 6.30 -21.18 -19.29
CA ARG A 261 7.23 -21.23 -18.14
C ARG A 261 8.61 -20.66 -18.54
N PRO A 262 9.32 -19.91 -17.67
CA PRO A 262 10.72 -19.62 -17.92
C PRO A 262 11.58 -20.86 -17.61
N GLU A 263 12.24 -21.37 -18.64
CA GLU A 263 13.36 -22.31 -18.53
C GLU A 263 14.58 -21.65 -17.90
N GLY A 264 15.41 -22.47 -17.25
CA GLY A 264 16.51 -22.06 -16.39
C GLY A 264 17.62 -21.27 -17.08
N GLY A 265 18.04 -20.19 -16.43
CA GLY A 265 19.33 -19.52 -16.69
C GLY A 265 20.48 -20.19 -15.91
N PRO A 266 21.74 -19.97 -16.33
CA PRO A 266 22.89 -20.68 -15.78
C PRO A 266 23.17 -20.27 -14.32
N PHE A 267 23.53 -21.29 -13.52
CA PHE A 267 23.97 -21.17 -12.13
C PHE A 267 25.29 -20.39 -12.07
N VAL A 268 25.27 -19.23 -11.42
CA VAL A 268 26.49 -18.45 -11.13
C VAL A 268 27.05 -18.99 -9.81
N ASP A 269 28.27 -19.52 -9.85
CA ASP A 269 28.94 -20.02 -8.65
C ASP A 269 29.15 -18.88 -7.62
N PRO A 270 28.86 -19.12 -6.33
CA PRO A 270 29.06 -18.11 -5.30
C PRO A 270 30.55 -17.82 -5.13
N THR A 271 30.87 -16.53 -4.94
CA THR A 271 32.26 -16.08 -4.77
C THR A 271 32.93 -16.72 -3.54
N PRO A 272 34.27 -16.85 -3.50
CA PRO A 272 34.99 -17.54 -2.42
C PRO A 272 34.69 -17.02 -1.00
N VAL A 273 34.24 -15.77 -0.89
CA VAL A 273 33.88 -15.12 0.39
C VAL A 273 32.52 -15.62 0.91
N GLU A 274 31.55 -15.89 0.02
CA GLU A 274 30.22 -16.38 0.39
C GLU A 274 30.24 -17.85 0.81
N ALA A 275 31.12 -18.67 0.20
CA ALA A 275 31.28 -20.07 0.56
C ALA A 275 31.79 -20.24 2.01
N SER A 276 32.71 -19.37 2.44
CA SER A 276 33.30 -19.41 3.79
C SER A 276 32.28 -19.04 4.88
N LEU A 277 31.39 -18.09 4.58
CA LEU A 277 30.33 -17.68 5.50
C LEU A 277 29.29 -18.80 5.68
N GLN A 278 28.92 -19.50 4.61
CA GLN A 278 27.99 -20.63 4.68
C GLN A 278 28.55 -21.83 5.46
N GLN A 279 29.85 -22.10 5.36
CA GLN A 279 30.50 -23.17 6.10
C GLN A 279 30.58 -22.87 7.61
N SER A 280 30.84 -21.61 7.98
CA SER A 280 30.83 -21.15 9.37
C SER A 280 29.45 -21.24 10.02
N GLN A 281 28.39 -20.91 9.27
CA GLN A 281 27.01 -21.02 9.77
C GLN A 281 26.54 -22.49 9.94
N ARG A 282 26.97 -23.40 9.06
CA ARG A 282 26.66 -24.83 9.17
C ARG A 282 27.36 -25.48 10.38
N SER A 283 28.60 -25.10 10.67
CA SER A 283 29.34 -25.60 11.83
C SER A 283 28.68 -25.19 13.16
N LYS A 284 28.24 -23.94 13.27
CA LYS A 284 27.53 -23.42 14.47
C LYS A 284 26.17 -24.08 14.71
N ARG A 285 25.49 -24.53 13.65
CA ARG A 285 24.19 -25.22 13.76
C ARG A 285 24.32 -26.69 14.18
N SER A 286 25.47 -27.32 13.88
CA SER A 286 25.76 -28.70 14.27
C SER A 286 26.12 -28.83 15.75
N GLN A 287 26.83 -27.85 16.33
CA GLN A 287 27.19 -27.88 17.75
C GLN A 287 26.04 -27.59 18.73
N ARG A 288 24.94 -27.00 18.26
CA ARG A 288 23.72 -26.77 19.06
C ARG A 288 22.80 -27.99 19.18
N LYS A 289 23.17 -29.12 18.58
CA LYS A 289 22.37 -30.35 18.52
C LYS A 289 22.99 -31.54 19.26
N LYS A 290 23.98 -31.30 20.13
CA LYS A 290 24.50 -32.28 21.09
C LYS A 290 24.25 -31.79 22.50
#